data_AF-A0A8T9B2I8-F1
#
_entry.id   AF-A0A8T9B2I8-F1
#
_cell.length_a   1.000
_cell.length_b   1.000
_cell.length_c   1.000
_cell.angle_alpha   90.00
_cell.angle_beta   90.00
_cell.angle_gamma   90.00
#
_symmetry.space_group_name_H-M   'P 1'
#
loop_
_entity.id
_entity.type
_entity.pdbx_description
1 polymer ?
#
loop_
_entity_poly.entity_id
_entity_poly.type
_entity_poly.pdbx_seq_one_letter_code
_entity_poly.pdbx_strand_id
1 'polypeptide(L)'
;MASAPLPPQWVIDLNSPPAGKPKSAGIPDPPGYTSTATGGKVDTTSPAQFLILTVLQKQQSSSKTAVRAPPTTEEMDVLKLKKAWEVALAPVKQLPMTAIMMYMSGNSLQIFSIMMVGMAFKNPIMGLMATNQAFEKFETPGTKGSLLMVKAVYVAMQILALALGVWKVNGMGLLPTTRSDWLAWETARDPLEVAIPAF
;
A
#
# COMPACT_ATOMS: atom_id res chain seq x y z
N MET A 1 50.50 -48.90 39.45
CA MET A 1 50.35 -48.43 38.06
C MET A 1 49.15 -47.50 38.08
N ALA A 2 49.34 -46.18 37.90
CA ALA A 2 48.26 -45.21 38.02
C ALA A 2 47.33 -45.32 36.78
N SER A 3 46.03 -45.49 37.01
CA SER A 3 45.02 -45.60 35.95
C SER A 3 44.85 -44.26 35.22
N ALA A 4 44.73 -44.30 33.89
CA ALA A 4 44.57 -43.12 33.04
C ALA A 4 43.35 -42.26 33.46
N PRO A 5 43.42 -40.92 33.35
CA PRO A 5 42.30 -40.05 33.66
C PRO A 5 41.15 -40.27 32.66
N LEU A 6 39.91 -40.27 33.16
CA LEU A 6 38.72 -40.43 32.35
C LEU A 6 38.61 -39.29 31.31
N PRO A 7 38.07 -39.57 30.11
CA PRO A 7 37.89 -38.55 29.08
C PRO A 7 36.90 -37.47 29.53
N PRO A 8 37.05 -36.22 29.07
CA PRO A 8 36.17 -35.12 29.42
C PRO A 8 34.76 -35.33 28.86
N GLN A 9 33.74 -34.90 29.59
CA GLN A 9 32.33 -35.21 29.28
C GLN A 9 31.87 -34.80 27.88
N TRP A 10 32.38 -33.68 27.34
CA TRP A 10 32.03 -33.23 26.00
C TRP A 10 32.43 -34.22 24.89
N VAL A 11 33.49 -35.04 25.11
CA VAL A 11 33.90 -36.10 24.18
C VAL A 11 32.95 -37.30 24.24
N ILE A 12 32.40 -37.58 25.42
CA ILE A 12 31.40 -38.64 25.60
C ILE A 12 30.09 -38.22 24.94
N ASP A 13 29.65 -36.98 25.16
CA ASP A 13 28.41 -36.43 24.62
C ASP A 13 28.42 -36.32 23.07
N LEU A 14 29.60 -36.17 22.45
CA LEU A 14 29.76 -36.22 20.99
C LEU A 14 29.46 -37.60 20.40
N ASN A 15 29.89 -38.66 21.09
CA ASN A 15 29.73 -40.04 20.62
C ASN A 15 28.39 -40.65 21.07
N SER A 16 27.74 -40.05 22.07
CA SER A 16 26.48 -40.51 22.64
C SER A 16 25.59 -39.30 22.95
N PRO A 17 25.00 -38.67 21.92
CA PRO A 17 24.22 -37.46 22.12
C PRO A 17 23.05 -37.73 23.10
N PRO A 18 22.88 -36.90 24.14
CA PRO A 18 21.79 -37.08 25.09
C PRO A 18 20.44 -36.91 24.40
N ALA A 19 19.43 -37.65 24.87
CA ALA A 19 18.06 -37.53 24.37
C ALA A 19 17.57 -36.07 24.46
N GLY A 20 16.97 -35.56 23.38
CA GLY A 20 16.54 -34.18 23.28
C GLY A 20 15.63 -33.78 24.44
N LYS A 21 16.03 -32.75 25.19
CA LYS A 21 15.24 -32.25 26.32
C LYS A 21 13.92 -31.65 25.82
N PRO A 22 12.78 -31.91 26.51
CA PRO A 22 11.51 -31.28 26.16
C PRO A 22 11.59 -29.76 26.35
N LYS A 23 10.97 -29.01 25.45
CA LYS A 23 11.02 -27.54 25.41
C LYS A 23 10.43 -26.95 26.69
N SER A 24 11.26 -26.30 27.50
CA SER A 24 10.85 -25.63 28.73
C SER A 24 10.12 -24.33 28.38
N ALA A 25 8.78 -24.36 28.44
CA ALA A 25 7.87 -23.28 28.03
C ALA A 25 7.91 -21.99 28.90
N GLY A 26 8.82 -21.90 29.87
CA GLY A 26 8.89 -20.81 30.85
C GLY A 26 10.12 -19.91 30.76
N ILE A 27 11.07 -20.17 29.86
CA ILE A 27 12.27 -19.33 29.70
C ILE A 27 12.07 -18.42 28.47
N PRO A 28 12.06 -17.08 28.63
CA PRO A 28 12.03 -16.16 27.51
C PRO A 28 13.30 -16.26 26.65
N ASP A 29 13.15 -16.28 25.33
CA ASP A 29 14.27 -16.31 24.40
C ASP A 29 15.10 -15.01 24.47
N PRO A 30 16.44 -15.08 24.31
CA PRO A 30 17.29 -13.90 24.36
C PRO A 30 17.06 -12.97 23.16
N PRO A 31 17.34 -11.65 23.30
CA PRO A 31 17.13 -10.69 22.23
C PRO A 31 17.93 -11.06 20.97
N GLY A 32 17.25 -11.23 19.84
CA GLY A 32 17.85 -11.61 18.56
C GLY A 32 17.77 -13.10 18.20
N TYR A 33 17.20 -13.94 19.06
CA TYR A 33 16.97 -15.36 18.74
C TYR A 33 15.69 -15.54 17.91
N THR A 34 15.84 -15.96 16.66
CA THR A 34 14.72 -16.39 15.81
C THR A 34 14.59 -17.91 15.91
N SER A 35 13.57 -18.42 16.61
CA SER A 35 13.31 -19.87 16.61
C SER A 35 12.73 -20.28 15.25
N THR A 36 13.47 -21.07 14.46
CA THR A 36 12.90 -21.78 13.31
C THR A 36 11.90 -22.81 13.82
N ALA A 37 10.61 -22.56 13.59
CA ALA A 37 9.56 -23.53 13.90
C ALA A 37 9.66 -24.69 12.91
N THR A 38 10.29 -25.79 13.32
CA THR A 38 10.34 -27.04 12.55
C THR A 38 8.98 -27.75 12.69
N GLY A 39 8.11 -27.55 11.70
CA GLY A 39 6.81 -28.23 11.61
C GLY A 39 6.34 -28.29 10.17
N GLY A 40 6.64 -29.40 9.49
CA GLY A 40 6.12 -29.71 8.16
C GLY A 40 7.11 -30.51 7.31
N LYS A 41 6.90 -31.82 7.21
CA LYS A 41 7.50 -32.65 6.15
C LYS A 41 7.06 -32.07 4.80
N VAL A 42 8.00 -31.67 3.95
CA VAL A 42 7.76 -31.35 2.54
C VAL A 42 8.86 -32.02 1.72
N ASP A 43 8.46 -33.00 0.90
CA ASP A 43 9.32 -33.74 0.00
C ASP A 43 9.95 -32.79 -1.04
N THR A 44 11.29 -32.77 -1.09
CA THR A 44 12.07 -31.93 -2.00
C THR A 44 12.39 -32.68 -3.29
N THR A 45 11.56 -32.51 -4.32
CA THR A 45 11.91 -32.85 -5.71
C THR A 45 11.26 -31.88 -6.70
N SER A 46 11.69 -30.60 -6.69
CA SER A 46 11.73 -29.75 -7.89
C SER A 46 12.36 -28.38 -7.58
N PRO A 47 13.47 -27.98 -8.25
CA PRO A 47 14.10 -26.67 -8.02
C PRO A 47 13.27 -25.47 -8.50
N ALA A 48 12.18 -25.69 -9.26
CA ALA A 48 11.36 -24.62 -9.80
C ALA A 48 10.40 -23.98 -8.78
N GLN A 49 10.09 -24.67 -7.67
CA GLN A 49 9.15 -24.16 -6.65
C GLN A 49 9.85 -23.33 -5.56
N PHE A 50 11.18 -23.45 -5.42
CA PHE A 50 11.96 -22.68 -4.45
C PHE A 50 11.96 -21.17 -4.77
N LEU A 51 11.89 -20.81 -6.06
CA LEU A 51 11.81 -19.41 -6.50
C LEU A 51 10.41 -18.81 -6.30
N ILE A 52 9.35 -19.61 -6.42
CA ILE A 52 7.97 -19.13 -6.20
C ILE A 52 7.70 -18.96 -4.70
N LEU A 53 8.25 -19.84 -3.85
CA LEU A 53 8.08 -19.73 -2.39
C LEU A 53 8.83 -18.52 -1.80
N THR A 54 10.03 -18.21 -2.31
CA THR A 54 10.82 -17.05 -1.84
C THR A 54 10.21 -15.71 -2.25
N VAL A 55 9.54 -15.62 -3.40
CA VAL A 55 8.88 -14.39 -3.85
C VAL A 55 7.56 -14.14 -3.13
N LEU A 56 6.81 -15.18 -2.74
CA LEU A 56 5.55 -15.02 -1.99
C LEU A 56 5.75 -14.74 -0.49
N GLN A 57 6.90 -15.07 0.09
CA GLN A 57 7.15 -14.82 1.52
C GLN A 57 7.52 -13.35 1.84
N LYS A 58 7.88 -12.54 0.84
CA LYS A 58 8.31 -11.13 1.04
C LYS A 58 7.16 -10.13 1.24
N GLN A 59 5.89 -10.57 1.19
CA GLN A 59 4.72 -9.69 1.42
C GLN A 59 4.05 -9.83 2.80
N GLN A 60 4.57 -10.64 3.71
CA GLN A 60 4.02 -10.80 5.07
C GLN A 60 5.07 -10.53 6.16
N SER A 61 5.63 -9.33 6.18
CA SER A 61 6.41 -8.82 7.31
C SER A 61 5.75 -7.60 7.95
N SER A 62 4.57 -7.77 8.54
CA SER A 62 4.10 -6.88 9.62
C SER A 62 3.00 -7.44 10.54
N SER A 63 2.80 -8.76 10.62
CA SER A 63 1.94 -9.35 11.66
C SER A 63 2.78 -9.88 12.81
N LYS A 64 3.01 -9.04 13.81
CA LYS A 64 3.47 -9.47 15.13
C LYS A 64 2.37 -10.33 15.76
N THR A 65 2.45 -11.65 15.63
CA THR A 65 1.70 -12.57 16.49
C THR A 65 2.46 -12.70 17.81
N ALA A 66 2.41 -11.63 18.61
CA ALA A 66 2.71 -11.72 20.03
C ALA A 66 1.38 -11.96 20.73
N VAL A 67 1.28 -13.06 21.48
CA VAL A 67 0.23 -13.25 22.49
C VAL A 67 0.49 -12.20 23.56
N ARG A 68 0.01 -10.98 23.32
CA ARG A 68 -0.01 -9.89 24.30
C ARG A 68 -1.26 -10.07 25.13
N ALA A 69 -1.10 -10.04 26.46
CA ALA A 69 -2.19 -9.74 27.38
C ALA A 69 -3.04 -8.60 26.79
N PRO A 70 -4.39 -8.65 26.86
CA PRO A 70 -5.25 -7.67 26.23
C PRO A 70 -4.76 -6.28 26.64
N PRO A 71 -4.24 -5.47 25.70
CA PRO A 71 -3.83 -4.13 26.02
C PRO A 71 -5.06 -3.40 26.51
N THR A 72 -4.89 -2.60 27.56
CA THR A 72 -5.91 -1.70 28.07
C THR A 72 -6.52 -0.91 26.91
N THR A 73 -7.82 -0.62 26.99
CA THR A 73 -8.60 0.04 25.93
C THR A 73 -7.94 1.33 25.45
N GLU A 74 -7.24 2.03 26.34
CA GLU A 74 -6.51 3.26 26.07
C GLU A 74 -5.26 3.07 25.19
N GLU A 75 -4.47 2.01 25.41
CA GLU A 75 -3.31 1.71 24.56
C GLU A 75 -3.74 1.24 23.17
N MET A 76 -4.85 0.49 23.09
CA MET A 76 -5.46 0.08 21.82
C MET A 76 -5.91 1.30 21.00
N ASP A 77 -6.46 2.32 21.65
CA ASP A 77 -6.95 3.53 20.99
C ASP A 77 -5.81 4.39 20.44
N VAL A 78 -4.71 4.52 21.17
CA VAL A 78 -3.50 5.20 20.67
C VAL A 78 -2.90 4.47 19.47
N LEU A 79 -2.89 3.13 19.50
CA LEU A 79 -2.39 2.32 18.38
C LEU A 79 -3.30 2.42 17.14
N LYS A 80 -4.62 2.41 17.33
CA LYS A 80 -5.61 2.64 16.26
C LYS A 80 -5.47 4.03 15.66
N LEU A 81 -5.24 5.06 16.48
CA LEU A 81 -5.02 6.43 16.01
C LEU A 81 -3.75 6.53 15.15
N LYS A 82 -2.63 5.95 15.60
CA LYS A 82 -1.39 5.93 14.81
C LYS A 82 -1.59 5.20 13.48
N LYS A 83 -2.32 4.09 13.49
CA LYS A 83 -2.63 3.35 12.26
C LYS A 83 -3.57 4.15 11.35
N ALA A 84 -4.56 4.84 11.91
CA ALA A 84 -5.49 5.69 11.16
C ALA A 84 -4.76 6.85 10.46
N TRP A 85 -3.77 7.46 11.11
CA TRP A 85 -2.89 8.46 10.48
C TRP A 85 -2.09 7.89 9.31
N GLU A 86 -1.53 6.69 9.45
CA GLU A 86 -0.84 6.02 8.34
C GLU A 86 -1.78 5.70 7.17
N VAL A 87 -3.03 5.33 7.46
CA VAL A 87 -4.07 5.09 6.43
C VAL A 87 -4.47 6.41 5.76
N ALA A 88 -4.61 7.50 6.51
CA ALA A 88 -4.93 8.81 5.97
C ALA A 88 -3.85 9.34 5.02
N LEU A 89 -2.58 9.03 5.30
CA LEU A 89 -1.43 9.39 4.46
C LEU A 89 -1.16 8.41 3.31
N ALA A 90 -1.92 7.30 3.20
CA ALA A 90 -1.71 6.33 2.13
C ALA A 90 -1.85 6.93 0.71
N PRO A 91 -2.84 7.81 0.41
CA PRO A 91 -2.95 8.45 -0.90
C PRO A 91 -1.73 9.31 -1.25
N VAL A 92 -1.13 9.98 -0.27
CA VAL A 92 0.08 10.81 -0.46
C VAL A 92 1.27 9.99 -0.93
N LYS A 93 1.41 8.76 -0.45
CA LYS A 93 2.52 7.88 -0.86
C LYS A 93 2.37 7.38 -2.30
N GLN A 94 1.13 7.25 -2.77
CA GLN A 94 0.83 6.80 -4.15
C GLN A 94 0.86 7.95 -5.16
N LEU A 95 0.50 9.15 -4.73
CA LEU A 95 0.44 10.35 -5.57
C LEU A 95 1.71 10.63 -6.39
N PRO A 96 2.93 10.59 -5.82
CA PRO A 96 4.17 10.80 -6.58
C PRO A 96 4.34 9.79 -7.71
N MET A 97 4.01 8.52 -7.47
CA MET A 97 4.12 7.48 -8.49
C MET A 97 3.16 7.76 -9.65
N THR A 98 1.92 8.14 -9.35
CA THR A 98 0.95 8.49 -10.40
C THR A 98 1.34 9.78 -11.12
N ALA A 99 1.81 10.80 -10.41
CA ALA A 99 2.21 12.09 -10.97
C ALA A 99 3.44 11.96 -11.89
N ILE A 100 4.46 11.20 -11.49
CA ILE A 100 5.64 10.95 -12.34
C ILE A 100 5.24 10.18 -13.59
N MET A 101 4.38 9.17 -13.45
CA MET A 101 3.85 8.44 -14.60
C MET A 101 3.07 9.36 -15.55
N MET A 102 2.22 10.24 -15.03
CA MET A 102 1.50 11.25 -15.81
C MET A 102 2.45 12.22 -16.51
N TYR A 103 3.54 12.60 -15.86
CA TYR A 103 4.55 13.48 -16.42
C TYR A 103 5.31 12.81 -17.57
N MET A 104 5.76 11.57 -17.39
CA MET A 104 6.55 10.84 -18.40
C MET A 104 5.72 10.37 -19.60
N SER A 105 4.43 10.11 -19.43
CA SER A 105 3.55 9.64 -20.51
C SER A 105 3.27 10.71 -21.59
N GLY A 106 3.74 11.95 -21.43
CA GLY A 106 3.52 13.04 -22.38
C GLY A 106 2.05 13.45 -22.53
N ASN A 107 1.76 14.40 -23.42
CA ASN A 107 0.40 14.91 -23.67
C ASN A 107 -0.21 14.34 -24.96
N SER A 108 0.35 13.23 -25.48
CA SER A 108 -0.15 12.60 -26.70
C SER A 108 -1.49 11.89 -26.40
N LEU A 109 -2.51 12.20 -27.21
CA LEU A 109 -3.81 11.55 -27.17
C LEU A 109 -3.71 10.15 -27.79
N GLN A 110 -3.57 9.15 -26.93
CA GLN A 110 -3.55 7.73 -27.28
C GLN A 110 -4.63 7.03 -26.45
N ILE A 111 -5.12 5.88 -26.93
CA ILE A 111 -6.10 5.06 -26.18
C ILE A 111 -5.58 4.77 -24.75
N PHE A 112 -4.27 4.57 -24.61
CA PHE A 112 -3.63 4.32 -23.33
C PHE A 112 -3.68 5.51 -22.37
N SER A 113 -3.51 6.75 -22.86
CA SER A 113 -3.56 7.94 -22.01
C SER A 113 -4.97 8.22 -21.50
N ILE A 114 -6.01 7.95 -22.30
CA ILE A 114 -7.42 8.06 -21.87
C ILE A 114 -7.75 7.08 -20.74
N MET A 115 -7.30 5.82 -20.87
CA MET A 115 -7.55 4.78 -19.87
C MET A 115 -6.82 5.07 -18.54
N MET A 116 -5.57 5.51 -18.63
CA MET A 116 -4.77 5.90 -17.46
C MET A 116 -5.38 7.08 -16.72
N VAL A 117 -5.86 8.08 -17.45
CA VAL A 117 -6.58 9.23 -16.92
C VAL A 117 -7.90 8.80 -16.28
N GLY A 118 -8.66 7.89 -16.90
CA GLY A 118 -9.87 7.33 -16.30
C GLY A 118 -9.60 6.69 -14.92
N MET A 119 -8.50 5.94 -14.77
CA MET A 119 -8.09 5.40 -13.47
C MET A 119 -7.58 6.45 -12.49
N ALA A 120 -6.93 7.50 -12.99
CA ALA A 120 -6.48 8.63 -12.18
C ALA A 120 -7.64 9.39 -11.52
N PHE A 121 -8.83 9.40 -12.12
CA PHE A 121 -10.06 9.92 -11.48
C PHE A 121 -10.79 8.86 -10.66
N LYS A 122 -10.92 7.63 -11.20
CA LYS A 122 -11.65 6.56 -10.54
C LYS A 122 -11.08 6.23 -9.16
N ASN A 123 -9.75 6.15 -9.03
CA ASN A 123 -9.13 5.72 -7.78
C ASN A 123 -9.36 6.73 -6.63
N PRO A 124 -9.14 8.05 -6.82
CA PRO A 124 -9.49 9.04 -5.80
C PRO A 124 -10.99 9.12 -5.50
N ILE A 125 -11.87 9.01 -6.51
CA ILE A 125 -13.33 9.05 -6.31
C ILE A 125 -13.79 7.86 -5.48
N MET A 126 -13.34 6.65 -5.83
CA MET A 126 -13.66 5.44 -5.05
C MET A 126 -13.09 5.54 -3.63
N GLY A 127 -11.90 6.13 -3.47
CA GLY A 127 -11.33 6.40 -2.16
C GLY A 127 -12.19 7.35 -1.32
N LEU A 128 -12.70 8.43 -1.91
CA LEU A 128 -13.61 9.35 -1.24
C LEU A 128 -14.90 8.65 -0.79
N MET A 129 -15.51 7.84 -1.66
CA MET A 129 -16.72 7.08 -1.33
C MET A 129 -16.48 6.01 -0.25
N ALA A 130 -15.30 5.37 -0.27
CA ALA A 130 -14.91 4.34 0.69
C ALA A 130 -14.33 4.91 2.00
N THR A 131 -14.32 6.24 2.21
CA THR A 131 -13.77 6.86 3.42
C THR A 131 -14.42 6.30 4.70
N ASN A 132 -15.74 6.14 4.71
CA ASN A 132 -16.43 5.61 5.90
C ASN A 132 -16.01 4.17 6.20
N GLN A 133 -15.91 3.31 5.18
CA GLN A 133 -15.45 1.92 5.34
C GLN A 133 -13.98 1.82 5.75
N ALA A 134 -13.13 2.73 5.28
CA ALA A 134 -11.72 2.77 5.62
C ALA A 134 -11.48 3.10 7.10
N PHE A 135 -12.38 3.87 7.71
CA PHE A 135 -12.26 4.33 9.10
C PHE A 135 -13.14 3.61 10.11
N GLU A 136 -14.11 2.81 9.66
CA GLU A 136 -15.03 2.03 10.51
C GLU A 136 -14.29 1.15 11.54
N LYS A 137 -13.16 0.55 11.14
CA LYS A 137 -12.34 -0.31 12.02
C LYS A 137 -11.59 0.46 13.12
N PHE A 138 -11.59 1.78 13.08
CA PHE A 138 -10.87 2.65 14.01
C PHE A 138 -11.81 3.50 14.89
N GLU A 139 -13.14 3.44 14.67
CA GLU A 139 -14.11 4.21 15.46
C GLU A 139 -14.23 3.64 16.88
N THR A 140 -13.75 4.39 17.88
CA THR A 140 -13.86 4.04 19.30
C THR A 140 -14.39 5.25 20.07
N PRO A 141 -15.26 5.07 21.10
CA PRO A 141 -15.99 6.19 21.73
C PRO A 141 -15.13 7.33 22.26
N GLY A 142 -13.90 7.05 22.74
CA GLY A 142 -12.97 8.05 23.27
C GLY A 142 -12.17 8.83 22.22
N THR A 143 -12.08 8.34 20.97
CA THR A 143 -11.14 8.85 19.96
C THR A 143 -11.82 9.55 18.77
N LYS A 144 -13.16 9.68 18.80
CA LYS A 144 -13.96 10.25 17.70
C LYS A 144 -13.50 11.64 17.24
N GLY A 145 -13.06 12.51 18.17
CA GLY A 145 -12.57 13.85 17.85
C GLY A 145 -11.31 13.86 16.98
N SER A 146 -10.28 13.10 17.37
CA SER A 146 -9.04 12.98 16.60
C SER A 146 -9.26 12.26 15.27
N LEU A 147 -10.23 11.35 15.21
CA LEU A 147 -10.55 10.58 14.00
C LEU A 147 -11.21 11.45 12.91
N LEU A 148 -11.96 12.48 13.29
CA LEU A 148 -12.52 13.45 12.34
C LEU A 148 -11.41 14.23 11.61
N MET A 149 -10.37 14.65 12.34
CA MET A 149 -9.21 15.32 11.74
C MET A 149 -8.50 14.39 10.74
N VAL A 150 -8.31 13.13 11.12
CA VAL A 150 -7.68 12.11 10.26
C VAL A 150 -8.53 11.85 8.99
N LYS A 151 -9.86 11.77 9.12
CA LYS A 151 -10.79 11.67 7.98
C LYS A 151 -10.69 12.89 7.06
N ALA A 152 -10.64 14.10 7.64
CA ALA A 152 -10.51 15.33 6.86
C ALA A 152 -9.20 15.37 6.06
N VAL A 153 -8.08 14.94 6.68
CA VAL A 153 -6.79 14.84 5.98
C VAL A 153 -6.88 13.82 4.83
N TYR A 154 -7.47 12.65 5.05
CA TYR A 154 -7.64 11.66 3.97
C TYR A 154 -8.44 12.24 2.78
N VAL A 155 -9.56 12.91 3.05
CA VAL A 155 -10.39 13.56 2.03
C VAL A 155 -9.60 14.64 1.28
N ALA A 156 -8.86 15.49 2.00
CA ALA A 156 -8.02 16.52 1.39
C ALA A 156 -6.98 15.93 0.43
N MET A 157 -6.35 14.80 0.80
CA MET A 157 -5.37 14.14 -0.05
C MET A 157 -5.99 13.51 -1.30
N GLN A 158 -7.22 13.00 -1.21
CA GLN A 158 -7.94 12.52 -2.38
C GLN A 158 -8.39 13.64 -3.32
N ILE A 159 -8.77 14.80 -2.77
CA ILE A 159 -9.04 16.01 -3.58
C ILE A 159 -7.78 16.46 -4.30
N LEU A 160 -6.61 16.42 -3.65
CA LEU A 160 -5.33 16.76 -4.27
C LEU A 160 -4.99 15.80 -5.42
N ALA A 161 -5.27 14.51 -5.27
CA ALA A 161 -5.15 13.53 -6.35
C ALA A 161 -6.10 13.79 -7.52
N LEU A 162 -7.34 14.16 -7.23
CA LEU A 162 -8.29 14.62 -8.24
C LEU A 162 -7.79 15.86 -8.99
N ALA A 163 -7.27 16.85 -8.28
CA ALA A 163 -6.75 18.09 -8.87
C ALA A 163 -5.58 17.84 -9.82
N LEU A 164 -4.67 16.92 -9.47
CA LEU A 164 -3.58 16.50 -10.37
C LEU A 164 -4.11 15.82 -11.64
N GLY A 165 -5.16 15.00 -11.52
CA GLY A 165 -5.87 14.45 -12.68
C GLY A 165 -6.44 15.55 -13.57
N VAL A 166 -7.15 16.54 -13.00
CA VAL A 166 -7.73 17.67 -13.75
C VAL A 166 -6.66 18.46 -14.49
N TRP A 167 -5.53 18.75 -13.83
CA TRP A 167 -4.41 19.44 -14.47
C TRP A 167 -3.87 18.65 -15.68
N LYS A 168 -3.75 17.33 -15.58
CA LYS A 168 -3.31 16.48 -16.69
C LYS A 168 -4.32 16.47 -17.84
N VAL A 169 -5.62 16.33 -17.54
CA VAL A 169 -6.69 16.34 -18.57
C VAL A 169 -6.78 17.66 -19.31
N ASN A 170 -6.61 18.76 -18.58
CA ASN A 170 -6.50 20.08 -19.18
C ASN A 170 -5.31 20.14 -20.16
N GLY A 171 -4.14 19.65 -19.74
CA GLY A 171 -2.95 19.60 -20.62
C GLY A 171 -3.11 18.72 -21.86
N MET A 172 -3.99 17.72 -21.85
CA MET A 172 -4.28 16.87 -23.01
C MET A 172 -5.38 17.44 -23.92
N GLY A 173 -6.07 18.52 -23.52
CA GLY A 173 -7.16 19.13 -24.29
C GLY A 173 -8.46 18.32 -24.32
N LEU A 174 -8.69 17.45 -23.34
CA LEU A 174 -9.93 16.66 -23.24
C LEU A 174 -11.05 17.40 -22.51
N LEU A 175 -10.75 18.51 -21.84
CA LEU A 175 -11.78 19.34 -21.20
C LEU A 175 -12.42 20.25 -22.25
N PRO A 176 -13.75 20.41 -22.24
CA PRO A 176 -14.46 21.31 -23.15
C PRO A 176 -14.30 22.78 -22.71
N THR A 177 -13.06 23.26 -22.63
CA THR A 177 -12.69 24.60 -22.15
C THR A 177 -12.36 25.58 -23.27
N THR A 178 -12.09 25.08 -24.47
CA THR A 178 -11.65 25.90 -25.61
C THR A 178 -12.82 26.15 -26.55
N ARG A 179 -12.87 27.32 -27.22
CA ARG A 179 -13.91 27.61 -28.22
C ARG A 179 -13.98 26.56 -29.34
N SER A 180 -12.86 25.95 -29.69
CA SER A 180 -12.79 24.85 -30.67
C SER A 180 -13.69 23.68 -30.29
N ASP A 181 -13.87 23.42 -28.99
CA ASP A 181 -14.68 22.31 -28.47
C ASP A 181 -16.18 22.55 -28.71
N TRP A 182 -16.56 23.81 -28.95
CA TRP A 182 -17.93 24.28 -29.15
C TRP A 182 -18.20 24.76 -30.58
N LEU A 183 -17.18 24.76 -31.45
CA LEU A 183 -17.26 25.29 -32.81
C LEU A 183 -18.35 24.59 -33.63
N ALA A 184 -18.61 23.30 -33.37
CA ALA A 184 -19.68 22.55 -34.04
C ALA A 184 -21.10 23.11 -33.77
N TRP A 185 -21.27 23.90 -32.72
CA TRP A 185 -22.53 24.56 -32.36
C TRP A 185 -22.48 26.09 -32.50
N GLU A 186 -21.37 26.66 -32.98
CA GLU A 186 -21.25 28.10 -33.20
C GLU A 186 -21.90 28.48 -34.55
N THR A 187 -22.72 29.53 -34.56
CA THR A 187 -23.42 29.97 -35.77
C THR A 187 -22.43 30.58 -36.76
N ALA A 188 -22.54 30.22 -38.04
CA ALA A 188 -21.75 30.86 -39.08
C ALA A 188 -22.05 32.37 -39.09
N ARG A 189 -21.01 33.19 -39.30
CA ARG A 189 -21.17 34.63 -39.38
C ARG A 189 -21.75 34.99 -40.75
N ASP A 190 -22.94 35.58 -40.75
CA ASP A 190 -23.54 36.08 -41.99
C ASP A 190 -22.76 37.32 -42.51
N PRO A 191 -22.34 37.32 -43.79
CA PRO A 191 -21.71 38.49 -44.38
C PRO A 191 -22.72 39.63 -44.50
N LEU A 192 -22.33 40.84 -44.07
CA LEU A 192 -23.16 42.05 -44.15
C LEU A 192 -23.20 42.63 -45.57
N GLU A 193 -22.18 42.37 -46.38
CA GLU A 193 -22.05 42.87 -47.74
C GLU A 193 -21.40 41.82 -48.63
N VAL A 194 -21.90 41.72 -49.87
CA VAL A 194 -21.37 40.84 -50.90
C VAL A 194 -21.04 41.71 -52.11
N ALA A 195 -19.76 41.83 -52.44
CA ALA A 195 -19.32 42.51 -53.65
C ALA A 195 -19.29 41.51 -54.81
N ILE A 196 -20.11 41.75 -55.83
CA ILE A 196 -20.09 40.98 -57.07
C ILE A 196 -19.19 41.75 -58.05
N PRO A 197 -18.03 41.20 -58.47
CA PRO A 197 -17.17 41.89 -59.43
C PRO A 197 -17.88 41.99 -60.79
N ALA A 198 -17.97 43.20 -61.32
CA ALA A 198 -18.44 43.44 -62.68
C ALA A 198 -17.26 43.25 -63.65
N PHE A 199 -17.24 42.08 -64.29
CA PHE A 199 -16.44 41.63 -65.45
C PHE A 199 -14.92 41.89 -65.43
#